data_AF-A0A5C3NZG8-F1
#
_entry.id   AF-A0A5C3NZG8-F1
#
_cell.length_a   1.000
_cell.length_b   1.000
_cell.length_c   1.000
_cell.angle_alpha   90.00
_cell.angle_beta   90.00
_cell.angle_gamma   90.00
#
_symmetry.space_group_name_H-M   'P 1'
#
loop_
_entity.id
_entity.type
_entity.pdbx_description
1 polymer ?
#
loop_
_entity_poly.entity_id
_entity_poly.type
_entity_poly.pdbx_seq_one_letter_code
_entity_poly.pdbx_strand_id
1 'polypeptide(L)'
;WGGEEEYQAALKNKEPNARNWQKFARGVVEKAIIDSNGAAARDADAATASQSRSHAEDGDESEDEYDKSRRERLLEGEGDADGWRAELQRYEADLSPEVTKKTDLVQFWSEHPTVYPTIARMAIDILPVAAASTGAESLFSRAKEVTTDRRSCLDPELLEQIQTLSWHWKGTLPDYASINQETVEVVGEEIKEFEFMESQDALLAEMDEPLWASQGQ
;
A
#
# COMPACT_ATOMS: atom_id res chain seq x y z
N TRP A 1 -17.58 -13.69 12.62
CA TRP A 1 -17.74 -12.24 12.39
C TRP A 1 -19.17 -12.00 11.91
N GLY A 2 -20.08 -11.82 12.86
CA GLY A 2 -21.35 -11.10 12.72
C GLY A 2 -22.41 -11.74 11.84
N GLY A 3 -22.62 -13.06 11.95
CA GLY A 3 -23.71 -13.76 11.26
C GLY A 3 -25.12 -13.45 11.79
N GLU A 4 -26.15 -13.87 11.06
CA GLU A 4 -27.56 -13.74 11.51
C GLU A 4 -27.76 -14.41 12.87
N GLU A 5 -27.12 -15.55 13.10
CA GLU A 5 -27.16 -16.27 14.40
C GLU A 5 -26.55 -15.45 15.54
N GLU A 6 -25.43 -14.77 15.29
CA GLU A 6 -24.77 -13.90 16.27
C GLU A 6 -25.61 -12.65 16.56
N TYR A 7 -26.30 -12.09 15.55
CA TYR A 7 -27.23 -10.98 15.71
C TYR A 7 -28.47 -11.36 16.55
N GLN A 8 -29.06 -12.53 16.30
CA GLN A 8 -30.19 -13.03 17.10
C GLN A 8 -29.77 -13.34 18.54
N ALA A 9 -28.55 -13.85 18.76
CA ALA A 9 -28.00 -14.03 20.10
C ALA A 9 -27.80 -12.68 20.83
N ALA A 10 -27.30 -11.66 20.14
CA ALA A 10 -27.13 -10.31 20.69
C ALA A 10 -28.47 -9.62 21.04
N LEU A 11 -29.52 -9.82 20.22
CA LEU A 11 -30.88 -9.38 20.53
C LEU A 11 -31.45 -10.07 21.78
N LYS A 12 -31.22 -11.38 21.89
CA LYS A 12 -31.65 -12.17 23.06
C LYS A 12 -30.96 -11.73 24.34
N ASN A 13 -29.69 -11.31 24.24
CA ASN A 13 -28.89 -10.79 25.34
C ASN A 13 -29.17 -9.31 25.66
N LYS A 14 -30.08 -8.64 24.94
CA LYS A 14 -30.39 -7.20 25.06
C LYS A 14 -29.14 -6.31 24.95
N GLU A 15 -28.22 -6.67 24.06
CA GLU A 15 -27.04 -5.85 23.83
C GLU A 15 -27.43 -4.53 23.15
N PRO A 16 -27.01 -3.38 23.70
CA PRO A 16 -27.22 -2.10 23.05
C PRO A 16 -26.43 -2.07 21.73
N ASN A 17 -27.10 -1.71 20.63
CA ASN A 17 -26.56 -1.61 19.28
C ASN A 17 -26.17 -2.94 18.58
N ALA A 18 -26.86 -4.05 18.91
CA ALA A 18 -26.76 -5.27 18.10
C ALA A 18 -27.09 -4.96 16.62
N ARG A 19 -26.16 -5.26 15.71
CA ARG A 19 -26.31 -5.02 14.27
C ARG A 19 -25.86 -6.25 13.47
N ASN A 20 -26.64 -6.63 12.46
CA ASN A 20 -26.21 -7.67 11.52
C ASN A 20 -25.22 -7.08 10.51
N TRP A 21 -23.93 -7.31 10.76
CA TRP A 21 -22.84 -6.82 9.93
C TRP A 21 -22.77 -7.51 8.55
N GLN A 22 -23.14 -8.79 8.45
CA GLN A 22 -23.18 -9.50 7.16
C GLN A 22 -24.25 -8.95 6.22
N LYS A 23 -25.44 -8.67 6.74
CA LYS A 23 -26.53 -8.07 5.96
C LYS A 23 -26.18 -6.66 5.51
N PHE A 24 -25.53 -5.88 6.39
CA PHE A 24 -25.02 -4.56 6.04
C PHE A 24 -23.97 -4.62 4.92
N ALA A 25 -22.96 -5.49 5.05
CA ALA A 25 -21.92 -5.66 4.04
C ALA A 25 -22.49 -6.07 2.68
N ARG A 26 -23.45 -7.02 2.64
CA ARG A 26 -24.13 -7.40 1.41
C ARG A 26 -24.87 -6.22 0.76
N GLY A 27 -25.58 -5.41 1.56
CA GLY A 27 -26.29 -4.24 1.05
C GLY A 27 -25.35 -3.16 0.48
N VAL A 28 -24.16 -3.00 1.04
CA VAL A 28 -23.15 -2.08 0.49
C VAL A 28 -22.66 -2.56 -0.88
N VAL A 29 -22.36 -3.86 -1.00
CA VAL A 29 -21.92 -4.45 -2.28
C VAL A 29 -23.02 -4.37 -3.33
N GLU A 30 -24.26 -4.72 -2.97
CA GLU A 30 -25.40 -4.65 -3.87
C GLU A 30 -25.66 -3.22 -4.36
N LYS A 31 -25.60 -2.24 -3.45
CA LYS A 31 -25.72 -0.82 -3.81
C LYS A 31 -24.60 -0.37 -4.75
N ALA A 32 -23.35 -0.76 -4.49
CA ALA A 32 -22.21 -0.43 -5.34
C ALA A 32 -22.34 -1.04 -6.75
N ILE A 33 -22.86 -2.27 -6.86
CA ILE A 33 -23.12 -2.91 -8.15
C ILE A 33 -24.23 -2.18 -8.91
N ILE A 34 -25.30 -1.78 -8.23
CA ILE A 34 -26.40 -1.01 -8.83
C ILE A 34 -25.90 0.36 -9.30
N ASP A 35 -25.09 1.05 -8.50
CA ASP A 35 -24.52 2.36 -8.84
C ASP A 35 -23.55 2.24 -10.02
N SER A 36 -22.75 1.18 -10.09
CA SER A 36 -21.87 0.86 -11.22
C SER A 36 -22.65 0.59 -12.51
N ASN A 37 -23.68 -0.26 -12.44
CA ASN A 37 -24.56 -0.53 -13.60
C ASN A 37 -25.35 0.72 -14.02
N GLY A 38 -25.74 1.56 -13.07
CA GLY A 38 -26.41 2.83 -13.34
C GLY A 38 -25.49 3.89 -13.94
N ALA A 39 -24.21 3.90 -13.57
CA ALA A 39 -23.19 4.75 -14.21
C ALA A 39 -22.93 4.29 -15.66
N ALA A 40 -22.76 2.99 -15.88
CA ALA A 40 -22.63 2.41 -17.22
C ALA A 40 -23.85 2.71 -18.13
N ALA A 41 -25.07 2.70 -17.56
CA ALA A 41 -26.28 3.07 -18.30
C ALA A 41 -26.36 4.57 -18.64
N ARG A 42 -25.83 5.45 -17.78
CA ARG A 42 -25.78 6.91 -18.05
C ARG A 42 -24.74 7.27 -19.11
N ASP A 43 -23.61 6.57 -19.13
CA ASP A 43 -22.59 6.74 -20.17
C ASP A 43 -23.07 6.19 -21.53
N ALA A 44 -23.89 5.15 -21.53
CA ALA A 44 -24.57 4.65 -22.73
C ALA A 44 -25.65 5.63 -23.26
N ASP A 45 -26.41 6.30 -22.39
CA ASP A 45 -27.43 7.27 -22.79
C ASP A 45 -26.83 8.58 -23.37
N ALA A 46 -25.67 9.01 -22.86
CA ALA A 46 -24.92 10.14 -23.42
C ALA A 46 -24.36 9.84 -24.83
N ALA A 47 -23.97 8.59 -25.08
CA ALA A 47 -23.53 8.13 -26.41
C ALA A 47 -24.71 7.94 -27.40
N THR A 48 -25.90 7.59 -26.90
CA THR A 48 -27.09 7.26 -27.71
C THR A 48 -27.75 8.48 -28.36
N ALA A 49 -27.58 9.69 -27.82
CA ALA A 49 -28.16 10.92 -28.40
C ALA A 49 -27.53 11.35 -29.74
N SER A 50 -26.40 10.76 -30.16
CA SER A 50 -25.71 11.10 -31.42
C SER A 50 -25.90 10.08 -32.55
N GLN A 51 -26.59 8.96 -32.33
CA GLN A 51 -26.72 7.91 -33.35
C GLN A 51 -28.15 7.39 -33.46
N SER A 52 -29.07 8.28 -33.86
CA SER A 52 -30.28 7.78 -34.49
C SER A 52 -29.94 7.15 -35.84
N ARG A 53 -30.22 5.84 -35.94
CA ARG A 53 -30.47 5.04 -37.17
C ARG A 53 -29.31 4.14 -37.65
N SER A 54 -29.20 2.94 -37.09
CA SER A 54 -29.71 1.70 -37.71
C SER A 54 -29.25 0.42 -36.98
N HIS A 55 -30.19 -0.52 -36.89
CA HIS A 55 -30.05 -1.96 -36.68
C HIS A 55 -29.66 -2.51 -35.30
N ALA A 56 -30.67 -3.16 -34.69
CA ALA A 56 -30.52 -4.21 -33.71
C ALA A 56 -30.09 -5.52 -34.40
N GLU A 57 -29.13 -6.21 -33.79
CA GLU A 57 -28.86 -7.67 -33.71
C GLU A 57 -27.52 -7.77 -32.94
N ASP A 58 -27.55 -8.16 -31.67
CA ASP A 58 -27.35 -9.53 -31.16
C ASP A 58 -25.86 -9.92 -31.07
N GLY A 59 -25.42 -10.22 -29.84
CA GLY A 59 -24.12 -10.69 -29.35
C GLY A 59 -22.85 -10.55 -30.21
N ASP A 60 -21.94 -9.66 -29.81
CA ASP A 60 -20.49 -9.86 -30.04
C ASP A 60 -19.71 -9.27 -28.86
N GLU A 61 -19.07 -10.14 -28.07
CA GLU A 61 -18.04 -9.76 -27.11
C GLU A 61 -16.90 -9.15 -27.93
N SER A 62 -16.81 -7.81 -27.94
CA SER A 62 -15.77 -7.11 -28.68
C SER A 62 -14.40 -7.55 -28.17
N GLU A 63 -13.76 -8.49 -28.87
CA GLU A 63 -12.40 -8.89 -28.58
C GLU A 63 -11.53 -7.63 -28.56
N ASP A 64 -10.95 -7.35 -27.39
CA ASP A 64 -10.11 -6.18 -27.21
C ASP A 64 -8.83 -6.31 -28.05
N GLU A 65 -8.13 -5.20 -28.24
CA GLU A 65 -6.91 -5.14 -29.06
C GLU A 65 -5.84 -6.14 -28.56
N TYR A 66 -5.89 -6.46 -27.26
CA TYR A 66 -5.03 -7.42 -26.61
C TYR A 66 -5.35 -8.86 -27.02
N ASP A 67 -6.63 -9.25 -27.05
CA ASP A 67 -7.06 -10.58 -27.49
C ASP A 67 -6.68 -10.83 -28.96
N LYS A 68 -6.81 -9.80 -29.81
CA LYS A 68 -6.35 -9.82 -31.20
C LYS A 68 -4.83 -10.01 -31.31
N SER A 69 -4.06 -9.21 -30.57
CA SER A 69 -2.58 -9.28 -30.54
C SER A 69 -2.06 -10.59 -29.96
N ARG A 70 -2.82 -11.24 -29.07
CA ARG A 70 -2.50 -12.54 -28.51
C ARG A 70 -2.76 -13.65 -29.52
N ARG A 71 -3.90 -13.59 -30.22
CA ARG A 71 -4.25 -14.56 -31.25
C ARG A 71 -3.27 -14.51 -32.42
N GLU A 72 -2.88 -13.30 -32.84
CA GLU A 72 -1.87 -13.10 -33.89
C GLU A 72 -0.53 -13.73 -33.50
N ARG A 73 -0.04 -13.50 -32.27
CA ARG A 73 1.17 -14.15 -31.75
C ARG A 73 1.04 -15.68 -31.63
N LEU A 74 -0.13 -16.20 -31.30
CA LEU A 74 -0.38 -17.65 -31.23
C LEU A 74 -0.40 -18.29 -32.63
N LEU A 75 -0.98 -17.60 -33.61
CA LEU A 75 -1.01 -18.03 -35.01
C LEU A 75 0.38 -17.93 -35.68
N GLU A 76 1.14 -16.89 -35.37
CA GLU A 76 2.55 -16.78 -35.80
C GLU A 76 3.45 -17.83 -35.11
N GLY A 77 3.16 -18.15 -33.85
CA GLY A 77 3.84 -19.19 -33.06
C GLY A 77 3.45 -20.63 -33.43
N GLU A 78 2.45 -20.84 -34.28
CA GLU A 78 2.03 -22.18 -34.73
C GLU A 78 3.08 -22.86 -35.63
N GLY A 79 4.10 -22.12 -36.06
CA GLY A 79 5.32 -22.65 -36.67
C GLY A 79 6.36 -23.21 -35.69
N ASP A 80 6.24 -22.94 -34.38
CA ASP A 80 7.13 -23.41 -33.32
C ASP A 80 6.28 -24.21 -32.30
N ALA A 81 6.12 -25.50 -32.58
CA ALA A 81 5.06 -26.40 -32.12
C ALA A 81 4.91 -26.66 -30.59
N ASP A 82 5.42 -25.81 -29.69
CA ASP A 82 5.45 -26.09 -28.26
C ASP A 82 5.05 -24.92 -27.33
N GLY A 83 4.66 -23.76 -27.87
CA GLY A 83 4.06 -22.66 -27.08
C GLY A 83 4.83 -22.31 -25.79
N TRP A 84 4.13 -22.08 -24.67
CA TRP A 84 4.74 -21.76 -23.37
C TRP A 84 5.69 -22.85 -22.83
N ARG A 85 5.57 -24.10 -23.31
CA ARG A 85 6.43 -25.21 -22.87
C ARG A 85 7.80 -25.16 -23.56
N ALA A 86 7.86 -24.85 -24.85
CA ALA A 86 9.13 -24.59 -25.52
C ALA A 86 9.80 -23.34 -24.97
N GLU A 87 9.01 -22.30 -24.68
CA GLU A 87 9.48 -21.09 -24.03
C GLU A 87 10.16 -21.41 -22.68
N LEU A 88 9.54 -22.27 -21.88
CA LEU A 88 10.06 -22.73 -20.60
C LEU A 88 11.34 -23.56 -20.76
N GLN A 89 11.36 -24.48 -21.74
CA GLN A 89 12.56 -25.28 -22.02
C GLN A 89 13.73 -24.43 -22.48
N ARG A 90 13.49 -23.36 -23.27
CA ARG A 90 14.52 -22.40 -23.65
C ARG A 90 15.06 -21.64 -22.44
N TYR A 91 14.18 -21.18 -21.57
CA TYR A 91 14.59 -20.53 -20.31
C TYR A 91 15.40 -21.48 -19.41
N GLU A 92 15.01 -22.75 -19.30
CA GLU A 92 15.74 -23.75 -18.50
C GLU A 92 17.10 -24.12 -19.14
N ALA A 93 17.21 -24.06 -20.47
CA ALA A 93 18.46 -24.30 -21.18
C ALA A 93 19.42 -23.09 -21.10
N ASP A 94 18.89 -21.87 -21.16
CA ASP A 94 19.64 -20.61 -21.03
C ASP A 94 19.79 -20.23 -19.54
N LEU A 95 20.68 -20.93 -18.83
CA LEU A 95 21.18 -20.41 -17.55
C LEU A 95 22.07 -19.20 -17.83
N SER A 96 21.46 -18.02 -17.94
CA SER A 96 22.17 -16.76 -18.08
C SER A 96 23.12 -16.58 -16.89
N PRO A 97 24.45 -16.48 -17.11
CA PRO A 97 25.43 -16.31 -16.04
C PRO A 97 25.35 -14.92 -15.36
N GLU A 98 24.52 -14.02 -15.88
CA GLU A 98 24.41 -12.63 -15.45
C GLU A 98 23.40 -12.43 -14.30
N VAL A 99 22.49 -13.38 -14.08
CA VAL A 99 21.50 -13.30 -12.99
C VAL A 99 22.17 -13.63 -11.66
N THR A 100 22.39 -12.61 -10.85
CA THR A 100 22.92 -12.75 -9.49
C THR A 100 21.80 -12.64 -8.45
N LYS A 101 22.08 -13.01 -7.20
CA LYS A 101 21.10 -12.91 -6.09
C LYS A 101 20.56 -11.50 -5.83
N LYS A 102 21.21 -10.47 -6.38
CA LYS A 102 20.84 -9.05 -6.20
C LYS A 102 20.12 -8.48 -7.42
N THR A 103 19.93 -9.27 -8.47
CA THR A 103 19.25 -8.82 -9.69
C THR A 103 17.77 -8.62 -9.39
N ASP A 104 17.22 -7.49 -9.82
CA ASP A 104 15.77 -7.26 -9.80
C ASP A 104 15.12 -8.15 -10.86
N LEU A 105 14.42 -9.19 -10.40
CA LEU A 105 13.75 -10.14 -11.27
C LEU A 105 12.58 -9.49 -12.02
N VAL A 106 11.89 -8.53 -11.41
CA VAL A 106 10.75 -7.85 -12.06
C VAL A 106 11.27 -7.02 -13.23
N GLN A 107 12.36 -6.28 -13.03
CA GLN A 107 13.01 -5.55 -14.11
C GLN A 107 13.52 -6.48 -15.21
N PHE A 108 14.19 -7.59 -14.84
CA PHE A 108 14.66 -8.59 -15.80
C PHE A 108 13.53 -9.10 -16.70
N TRP A 109 12.40 -9.52 -16.12
CA TRP A 109 11.27 -10.00 -16.93
C TRP A 109 10.61 -8.89 -17.75
N SER A 110 10.67 -7.63 -17.31
CA SER A 110 10.18 -6.48 -18.09
C SER A 110 11.01 -6.20 -19.35
N GLU A 111 12.29 -6.57 -19.36
CA GLU A 111 13.22 -6.37 -20.47
C GLU A 111 13.24 -7.56 -21.45
N HIS A 112 12.69 -8.72 -21.06
CA HIS A 112 12.65 -9.95 -21.87
C HIS A 112 11.28 -10.41 -22.44
N PRO A 113 10.27 -9.56 -22.69
CA PRO A 113 8.97 -10.00 -23.22
C PRO A 113 9.05 -10.45 -24.69
N THR A 114 10.11 -10.08 -25.41
CA THR A 114 10.34 -10.46 -26.81
C THR A 114 10.86 -11.90 -26.94
N VAL A 115 11.63 -12.35 -25.96
CA VAL A 115 12.19 -13.71 -25.92
C VAL A 115 11.23 -14.68 -25.24
N TYR A 116 10.58 -14.21 -24.17
CA TYR A 116 9.69 -15.02 -23.33
C TYR A 116 8.33 -14.33 -23.15
N PRO A 117 7.45 -14.30 -24.17
CA PRO A 117 6.22 -13.52 -24.13
C PRO A 117 5.19 -14.03 -23.10
N THR A 118 5.10 -15.35 -22.87
CA THR A 118 4.10 -15.93 -21.97
C THR A 118 4.60 -15.96 -20.54
N ILE A 119 5.85 -16.37 -20.34
CA ILE A 119 6.48 -16.52 -19.04
C ILE A 119 6.82 -15.17 -18.44
N ALA A 120 7.32 -14.20 -19.22
CA ALA A 120 7.57 -12.86 -18.71
C ALA A 120 6.29 -12.22 -18.15
N ARG A 121 5.16 -12.41 -18.84
CA ARG A 121 3.87 -11.90 -18.35
C ARG A 121 3.47 -12.54 -17.02
N MET A 122 3.52 -13.87 -16.93
CA MET A 122 3.24 -14.56 -15.66
C MET A 122 4.20 -14.14 -14.55
N ALA A 123 5.49 -13.95 -14.87
CA ALA A 123 6.50 -13.55 -13.90
C ALA A 123 6.26 -12.12 -13.38
N ILE A 124 5.90 -11.18 -14.25
CA ILE A 124 5.57 -9.80 -13.86
C ILE A 124 4.31 -9.76 -12.98
N ASP A 125 3.35 -10.66 -13.18
CA ASP A 125 2.15 -10.71 -12.33
C ASP A 125 2.43 -11.35 -10.95
N ILE A 126 3.28 -12.38 -10.89
CA ILE A 126 3.50 -13.20 -9.69
C ILE A 126 4.61 -12.65 -8.80
N LEU A 127 5.74 -12.21 -9.37
CA LEU A 127 6.92 -11.80 -8.59
C LEU A 127 6.70 -10.59 -7.68
N PRO A 128 5.90 -9.58 -8.07
CA PRO A 128 5.61 -8.44 -7.18
C PRO A 128 4.69 -8.79 -6.00
N VAL A 129 4.05 -9.97 -6.01
CA VAL A 129 3.19 -10.40 -4.91
C VAL A 129 4.06 -10.64 -3.68
N ALA A 130 3.82 -9.86 -2.63
CA ALA A 130 4.55 -10.00 -1.38
C ALA A 130 4.34 -11.40 -0.78
N ALA A 131 5.44 -12.11 -0.48
CA ALA A 131 5.39 -13.44 0.10
C ALA A 131 4.83 -13.45 1.54
N ALA A 132 4.79 -12.30 2.21
CA ALA A 132 4.29 -12.14 3.56
C ALA A 132 3.43 -10.87 3.69
N SER A 133 2.47 -10.90 4.62
CA SER A 133 1.61 -9.76 4.96
C SER A 133 2.32 -8.62 5.68
N THR A 134 3.65 -8.66 5.81
CA THR A 134 4.44 -7.68 6.58
C THR A 134 4.27 -6.25 6.06
N GLY A 135 4.02 -6.07 4.75
CA GLY A 135 3.67 -4.77 4.17
C GLY A 135 2.35 -4.22 4.72
N ALA A 136 1.32 -5.07 4.79
CA ALA A 136 0.03 -4.71 5.35
C ALA A 136 0.11 -4.50 6.87
N GLU A 137 0.86 -5.34 7.61
CA GLU A 137 1.06 -5.18 9.06
C GLU A 137 1.80 -3.89 9.41
N SER A 138 2.80 -3.50 8.62
CA SER A 138 3.48 -2.21 8.76
C SER A 138 2.53 -1.05 8.48
N LEU A 139 1.72 -1.16 7.43
CA LEU A 139 0.66 -0.20 7.12
C LEU A 139 -0.34 -0.07 8.27
N PHE A 140 -0.85 -1.18 8.80
CA PHE A 140 -1.80 -1.18 9.91
C PHE A 140 -1.19 -0.68 11.21
N SER A 141 0.09 -0.94 11.47
CA SER A 141 0.79 -0.40 12.63
C SER A 141 0.92 1.12 12.56
N ARG A 142 1.25 1.66 11.38
CA ARG A 142 1.28 3.12 11.14
C ARG A 142 -0.11 3.74 11.19
N ALA A 143 -1.10 3.08 10.59
CA ALA A 143 -2.48 3.53 10.64
C ALA A 143 -3.00 3.54 12.10
N LYS A 144 -2.63 2.54 12.91
CA LYS A 144 -2.92 2.52 14.33
C LYS A 144 -2.35 3.74 15.03
N GLU A 145 -1.07 4.06 14.82
CA GLU A 145 -0.43 5.26 15.39
C GLU A 145 -1.19 6.55 15.01
N VAL A 146 -1.57 6.72 13.74
CA VAL A 146 -2.35 7.87 13.27
C VAL A 146 -3.73 7.96 13.94
N THR A 147 -4.37 6.81 14.19
CA THR A 147 -5.71 6.74 14.80
C THR A 147 -5.70 6.85 16.33
N THR A 148 -4.69 6.34 17.04
CA THR A 148 -4.72 6.22 18.50
C THR A 148 -4.04 7.38 19.24
N ASP A 149 -2.99 8.00 18.68
CA ASP A 149 -2.07 8.80 19.51
C ASP A 149 -2.47 10.27 19.67
N ARG A 150 -3.15 10.87 18.67
CA ARG A 150 -3.52 12.31 18.72
C ARG A 150 -4.88 12.70 18.12
N ARG A 151 -5.60 11.80 17.43
CA ARG A 151 -6.84 12.12 16.69
C ARG A 151 -7.87 10.98 16.70
N SER A 152 -8.52 10.79 17.85
CA SER A 152 -9.53 9.75 18.09
C SER A 152 -10.87 9.90 17.34
N CYS A 153 -10.99 10.86 16.40
CA CYS A 153 -12.21 11.11 15.61
C CYS A 153 -11.92 11.34 14.12
N LEU A 154 -10.91 10.68 13.54
CA LEU A 154 -10.68 10.78 12.10
C LEU A 154 -11.75 9.99 11.33
N ASP A 155 -12.36 10.62 10.34
CA ASP A 155 -13.28 9.93 9.45
C ASP A 155 -12.53 8.84 8.65
N PRO A 156 -13.09 7.63 8.46
CA PRO A 156 -12.43 6.55 7.73
C PRO A 156 -12.01 6.93 6.31
N GLU A 157 -12.80 7.76 5.61
CA GLU A 157 -12.48 8.22 4.26
C GLU A 157 -11.23 9.12 4.27
N LEU A 158 -11.15 10.02 5.26
CA LEU A 158 -9.99 10.89 5.44
C LEU A 158 -8.73 10.10 5.81
N LEU A 159 -8.86 9.02 6.60
CA LEU A 159 -7.75 8.14 6.95
C LEU A 159 -7.19 7.44 5.70
N GLU A 160 -8.07 6.93 4.83
CA GLU A 160 -7.68 6.31 3.56
C GLU A 160 -6.95 7.32 2.64
N GLN A 161 -7.49 8.53 2.49
CA GLN A 161 -6.86 9.60 1.71
C GLN A 161 -5.47 9.95 2.26
N ILE A 162 -5.30 10.04 3.57
CA ILE A 162 -3.99 10.32 4.19
C ILE A 162 -3.02 9.17 3.93
N GLN A 163 -3.47 7.93 4.06
CA GLN A 163 -2.60 6.76 3.88
C GLN A 163 -2.16 6.58 2.42
N THR A 164 -3.06 6.82 1.46
CA THR A 164 -2.76 6.77 0.02
C THR A 164 -1.81 7.88 -0.39
N LEU A 165 -2.06 9.13 0.03
CA LEU A 165 -1.17 10.27 -0.22
C LEU A 165 0.21 10.09 0.42
N SER A 166 0.25 9.58 1.66
CA SER A 166 1.50 9.29 2.36
C SER A 166 2.34 8.27 1.61
N TRP A 167 1.72 7.22 1.05
CA TRP A 167 2.44 6.22 0.27
C TRP A 167 2.90 6.76 -1.07
N HIS A 168 2.03 7.47 -1.79
CA HIS A 168 2.33 8.08 -3.08
C HIS A 168 3.50 9.07 -3.01
N TRP A 169 3.61 9.84 -1.94
CA TRP A 169 4.69 10.82 -1.76
C TRP A 169 5.88 10.30 -0.94
N LYS A 170 5.90 9.02 -0.54
CA LYS A 170 6.96 8.46 0.31
C LYS A 170 8.37 8.61 -0.28
N GLY A 171 8.49 8.62 -1.61
CA GLY A 171 9.78 8.82 -2.30
C GLY A 171 10.18 10.29 -2.49
N THR A 172 9.28 11.24 -2.25
CA THR A 172 9.48 12.68 -2.52
C THR A 172 9.47 13.52 -1.25
N LEU A 173 8.80 13.06 -0.19
CA LEU A 173 8.72 13.80 1.06
C LEU A 173 10.06 13.74 1.83
N PRO A 174 10.58 14.89 2.28
CA PRO A 174 11.66 14.91 3.25
C PRO A 174 11.22 14.21 4.54
N ASP A 175 12.08 13.35 5.09
CA ASP A 175 11.81 12.70 6.37
C ASP A 175 12.05 13.69 7.52
N TYR A 176 11.03 14.52 7.78
CA TYR A 176 11.06 15.46 8.88
C TYR A 176 11.15 14.77 10.25
N ALA A 177 10.78 13.49 10.39
CA ALA A 177 10.94 12.79 11.67
C ALA A 177 12.42 12.52 11.94
N SER A 178 13.18 12.07 10.93
CA SER A 178 14.64 11.95 11.02
C SER A 178 15.31 13.30 11.28
N ILE A 179 14.90 14.34 10.55
CA ILE A 179 15.45 15.69 10.72
C ILE A 179 15.14 16.22 12.13
N ASN A 180 13.92 16.03 12.63
CA ASN A 180 13.54 16.48 13.97
C ASN A 180 14.27 15.68 15.06
N GLN A 181 14.45 14.38 14.89
CA GLN A 181 15.19 13.56 15.85
C GLN A 181 16.66 14.00 15.95
N GLU A 182 17.31 14.25 14.82
CA GLU A 182 18.67 14.79 14.78
C GLU A 182 18.75 16.13 15.53
N THR A 183 17.81 17.05 15.29
CA THR A 183 17.79 18.33 16.01
C THR A 183 17.52 18.20 17.52
N VAL A 184 16.70 17.23 17.94
CA VAL A 184 16.41 17.00 19.37
C VAL A 184 17.62 16.40 20.08
N GLU A 185 18.35 15.50 19.43
CA GLU A 185 19.60 14.94 19.97
C GLU A 185 20.66 16.03 20.13
N VAL A 186 20.85 16.89 19.12
CA VAL A 186 21.79 18.02 19.18
C VAL A 186 21.43 19.00 20.30
N VAL A 187 20.18 19.45 20.39
CA VAL A 187 19.73 20.36 21.46
C VAL A 187 19.83 19.68 22.83
N GLY A 188 19.56 18.38 22.92
CA GLY A 188 19.70 17.61 24.15
C GLY A 188 21.15 17.46 24.61
N GLU A 189 22.11 17.40 23.69
CA GLU A 189 23.55 17.42 24.01
C GLU A 189 24.00 18.81 24.49
N GLU A 190 23.59 19.88 23.79
CA GLU A 190 23.88 21.27 24.21
C GLU A 190 23.34 21.58 25.61
N ILE A 191 22.12 21.12 25.93
CA ILE A 191 21.53 21.31 27.26
C ILE A 191 22.35 20.57 28.34
N LYS A 192 22.81 19.35 28.07
CA LYS A 192 23.63 18.58 29.03
C LYS A 192 24.99 19.24 29.28
N GLU A 193 25.60 19.81 28.24
CA GLU A 193 26.85 20.58 28.41
C GLU A 193 26.63 21.82 29.29
N PHE A 194 25.51 22.51 29.11
CA PHE A 194 25.17 23.68 29.92
C PHE A 194 24.88 23.30 31.38
N GLU A 195 24.10 22.25 31.62
CA GLU A 195 23.83 21.71 32.97
C GLU A 195 25.12 21.27 33.66
N PHE A 196 26.05 20.66 32.92
CA PHE A 196 27.35 20.26 33.45
C PHE A 196 28.20 21.48 33.85
N MET A 197 28.23 22.52 33.02
CA MET A 197 28.94 23.77 33.33
C MET A 197 28.36 24.47 34.56
N GLU A 198 27.02 24.56 34.66
CA GLU A 198 26.33 25.12 35.82
C GLU A 198 26.64 24.34 37.10
N SER A 199 26.75 23.01 37.02
CA SER A 199 27.14 22.17 38.16
C SER A 199 28.58 22.44 38.64
N GLN A 200 29.51 22.73 37.72
CA GLN A 200 30.89 23.07 38.07
C GLN A 200 31.00 24.45 38.69
N ASP A 201 30.27 25.43 38.16
CA ASP A 201 30.21 26.79 38.71
C ASP A 201 29.60 26.79 40.12
N ALA A 202 28.56 25.98 40.36
CA ALA A 202 27.98 25.80 41.68
C ALA A 202 28.98 25.20 42.68
N LEU A 203 29.75 24.17 42.27
CA LEU A 203 30.79 23.57 43.10
C LEU A 203 31.95 24.55 43.39
N LEU A 204 32.35 25.35 42.40
CA LEU A 204 33.37 26.39 42.58
C LEU A 204 32.91 27.49 43.54
N ALA A 205 31.66 27.93 43.43
CA ALA A 205 31.07 28.91 44.35
C ALA A 205 30.98 28.39 45.79
N GLU A 206 30.75 27.09 45.98
CA GLU A 206 30.73 26.43 47.28
C GLU A 206 32.16 26.28 47.88
N MET A 207 33.19 26.21 47.03
CA MET A 207 34.60 26.17 47.45
C MET A 207 35.21 27.55 47.72
N ASP A 208 34.66 28.61 47.11
CA ASP A 208 35.07 30.01 47.32
C ASP A 208 34.46 30.64 48.59
N GLU A 209 33.71 29.88 49.40
CA GLU A 209 33.32 30.27 50.77
C GLU A 209 34.59 30.53 51.61
N PRO A 210 34.87 31.78 52.01
CA PRO A 210 36.15 32.10 52.59
C PRO A 210 36.34 31.44 53.96
N LEU A 211 37.37 30.60 54.09
CA LEU A 211 37.78 29.92 55.34
C LEU A 211 37.97 30.84 56.57
N TRP A 212 38.00 32.17 56.39
CA TRP A 212 38.07 33.12 57.52
C TRP A 212 36.72 33.31 58.24
N ALA A 213 35.59 32.87 57.68
CA ALA A 213 34.29 32.94 58.34
C ALA A 213 34.15 31.98 59.56
N SER A 214 35.07 31.01 59.71
CA SER A 214 35.01 29.99 60.78
C SER A 214 35.98 30.23 61.96
N GLN A 215 36.79 31.29 61.96
CA GLN A 215 37.68 31.61 63.10
C GLN A 215 37.32 32.96 63.72
N GLY A 216 36.25 32.96 64.52
CA GLY A 216 35.78 34.15 65.22
C GLY A 216 34.79 33.82 66.32
N GLN A 217 35.17 32.96 67.27
CA GLN A 217 34.60 32.91 68.62
C GLN A 217 35.70 32.74 69.65
#